data_AF-A0A7R9SPT7-F1
#
_entry.id   AF-A0A7R9SPT7-F1
#
_cell.length_a   1.000
_cell.length_b   1.000
_cell.length_c   1.000
_cell.angle_alpha   90.00
_cell.angle_beta   90.00
_cell.angle_gamma   90.00
#
_symmetry.space_group_name_H-M   'P 1'
#
loop_
_entity.id
_entity.type
_entity.pdbx_description
1 polymer ?
#
loop_
_entity_poly.entity_id
_entity_poly.type
_entity_poly.pdbx_seq_one_letter_code
_entity_poly.pdbx_strand_id
1 'polypeptide(L)' 'RWAGHVARMSNDIFPKRRFYGELQHGQRCHGGQKKRLKDSLKASLKAFSIYLDTWEQSAIDRSTWR' A
#
# COMPACT_ATOMS: atom_id res chain seq x y z
N ARG A 1 -3.06 -10.94 1.48
CA ARG A 1 -3.09 -11.14 2.96
C ARG A 1 -2.34 -10.09 3.80
N TRP A 2 -1.00 -10.01 3.80
CA TRP A 2 -0.24 -9.10 4.69
C TRP A 2 -0.55 -7.61 4.48
N ALA A 3 -0.64 -7.14 3.24
CA ALA A 3 -0.88 -5.73 2.95
C ALA A 3 -2.21 -5.20 3.52
N GLY A 4 -3.29 -5.98 3.43
CA GLY A 4 -4.55 -5.59 4.07
C GLY A 4 -4.51 -5.65 5.59
N HIS A 5 -3.69 -6.53 6.18
CA HIS A 5 -3.42 -6.47 7.62
C HIS A 5 -2.71 -5.17 8.01
N VAL A 6 -1.67 -4.77 7.27
CA VAL A 6 -0.94 -3.51 7.48
C VAL A 6 -1.85 -2.29 7.28
N ALA A 7 -2.75 -2.31 6.30
CA ALA A 7 -3.72 -1.23 6.07
C ALA A 7 -4.66 -1.04 7.29
N ARG A 8 -5.05 -2.13 7.95
CA ARG A 8 -5.92 -2.13 9.15
C ARG A 8 -5.21 -1.79 10.47
N MET A 9 -3.88 -1.82 10.53
CA MET A 9 -3.13 -1.45 11.73
C MET A 9 -3.34 0.03 12.10
N SER A 10 -3.08 0.42 13.36
CA SER A 10 -3.02 1.85 13.70
C SER A 10 -1.83 2.53 13.01
N ASN A 11 -1.94 3.82 12.75
CA ASN A 11 -0.88 4.65 12.17
C ASN A 11 0.33 4.80 13.11
N ASP A 12 0.18 4.45 14.39
CA ASP A 12 1.26 4.45 15.38
C ASP A 12 2.17 3.23 15.27
N ILE A 13 1.71 2.17 14.61
CA ILE A 13 2.46 0.94 14.50
C ILE A 13 3.46 1.05 13.33
N PHE A 14 4.71 0.71 13.62
CA PHE A 14 5.85 0.80 12.70
C PHE A 14 5.61 0.20 11.29
N PRO A 15 4.94 -0.96 11.12
CA PRO A 15 4.69 -1.53 9.80
C PRO A 15 3.83 -0.62 8.91
N LYS A 16 2.80 0.00 9.48
CA LYS A 16 1.95 0.93 8.72
C LYS A 16 2.70 2.22 8.39
N ARG A 17 3.45 2.77 9.36
CA ARG A 17 4.32 3.93 9.09
C ARG A 17 5.33 3.65 7.99
N ARG A 18 5.97 2.48 8.00
CA ARG A 18 6.94 2.10 6.98
C ARG A 18 6.29 1.85 5.62
N PHE A 19 5.10 1.27 5.60
CA PHE A 19 4.38 0.92 4.37
C PHE A 19 3.86 2.16 3.64
N TYR A 20 3.31 3.12 4.39
CA TYR A 20 2.78 4.39 3.87
C TYR A 20 3.81 5.53 3.85
N GLY A 21 4.96 5.33 4.49
CA GLY A 21 6.06 6.27 4.53
C GLY A 21 6.86 6.31 3.24
N GLU A 22 7.60 7.41 3.08
CA GLU A 22 8.51 7.62 1.97
C GLU A 22 9.76 6.74 2.12
N LEU A 23 10.17 6.08 1.04
CA LEU A 23 11.44 5.36 1.00
C LEU A 23 12.58 6.36 0.99
N GLN A 24 13.68 6.03 1.66
CA GLN A 24 14.88 6.87 1.65
C GLN A 24 15.47 7.00 0.24
N HIS A 25 15.36 5.93 -0.55
CA HIS A 25 15.84 5.79 -1.92
C HIS A 25 14.69 5.39 -2.85
N GLY A 26 14.69 5.93 -4.06
CA GLY A 26 13.65 5.69 -5.07
C GLY A 26 12.84 6.96 -5.34
N GLN A 27 13.11 7.59 -6.48
CA GLN A 27 12.39 8.77 -6.96
C GLN A 27 11.40 8.34 -8.06
N ARG A 28 10.33 9.11 -8.25
CA ARG A 28 9.46 8.94 -9.43
C ARG A 28 10.10 9.60 -10.65
N CYS A 29 9.79 9.12 -11.86
CA CYS A 29 10.47 9.52 -13.10
C CYS A 29 10.38 11.03 -13.43
N HIS A 30 9.37 11.74 -12.92
CA HIS A 30 9.26 13.19 -13.06
C HIS A 30 8.91 13.84 -11.72
N GLY A 31 9.83 14.66 -11.18
CA GLY A 31 9.58 15.74 -10.20
C GLY A 31 8.83 15.41 -8.91
N GLY A 32 8.64 14.13 -8.58
CA GLY A 32 7.73 13.70 -7.51
C GLY A 32 8.41 13.34 -6.19
N GLN A 33 7.59 13.24 -5.13
CA GLN A 33 7.96 12.66 -3.84
C GLN A 33 8.62 11.28 -3.99
N LYS A 34 9.36 10.88 -2.94
CA LYS A 34 10.04 9.58 -2.93
C LYS A 34 8.99 8.45 -2.98
N LYS A 35 9.36 7.35 -3.62
CA LYS A 35 8.50 6.15 -3.76
C LYS A 35 8.10 5.65 -2.37
N ARG A 36 6.87 5.13 -2.26
CA ARG A 36 6.38 4.49 -1.05
C ARG A 36 6.24 2.99 -1.29
N LEU A 37 6.32 2.18 -0.24
CA LEU A 37 6.17 0.72 -0.38
C LEU A 37 4.76 0.36 -0.87
N LYS A 38 3.75 1.15 -0.47
CA LYS A 38 2.38 1.11 -1.01
C LYS A 38 2.33 1.21 -2.53
N ASP A 39 3.19 2.00 -3.17
CA ASP A 39 3.17 2.20 -4.62
C ASP A 39 3.61 0.94 -5.38
N SER A 40 4.57 0.20 -4.83
CA SER A 40 4.96 -1.11 -5.37
C SER A 40 3.80 -2.11 -5.27
N LEU A 41 3.06 -2.10 -4.15
CA LEU A 41 1.86 -2.91 -4.00
C LEU A 41 0.81 -2.52 -5.05
N LYS A 42 0.57 -1.22 -5.25
CA LYS A 42 -0.33 -0.73 -6.30
C LYS A 42 0.07 -1.24 -7.68
N ALA A 43 1.36 -1.19 -8.04
CA ALA A 43 1.84 -1.72 -9.32
C ALA A 43 1.55 -3.21 -9.47
N SER A 44 1.79 -4.01 -8.42
CA SER A 44 1.45 -5.44 -8.42
C SER A 44 -0.06 -5.67 -8.54
N LEU A 45 -0.89 -4.95 -7.79
CA LEU A 45 -2.35 -5.06 -7.86
C LEU A 45 -2.89 -4.71 -9.26
N LYS A 46 -2.30 -3.71 -9.92
CA LYS A 46 -2.62 -3.36 -11.31
C LYS A 46 -2.31 -4.51 -12.26
N ALA A 47 -1.19 -5.22 -12.06
CA ALA A 47 -0.85 -6.40 -12.86
C ALA A 47 -1.85 -7.55 -12.67
N PHE A 48 -2.47 -7.66 -11.49
CA PHE A 48 -3.52 -8.64 -11.20
C PHE A 48 -4.94 -8.13 -11.51
N SER A 49 -5.09 -6.98 -12.19
CA SER A 49 -6.38 -6.37 -12.54
C SER A 49 -7.29 -6.07 -11.34
N ILE A 50 -6.70 -5.79 -10.17
CA ILE A 50 -7.43 -5.38 -8.97
C ILE A 50 -7.50 -3.85 -8.94
N TYR A 51 -8.70 -3.29 -8.70
CA TYR A 51 -8.91 -1.84 -8.65
C TYR A 51 -8.09 -1.18 -7.51
N LEU A 52 -7.36 -0.13 -7.90
CA LEU A 52 -6.38 0.59 -7.07
C LEU A 52 -6.97 1.52 -6.01
N ASP A 53 -8.22 1.95 -6.19
CA ASP A 53 -8.93 2.80 -5.24
C ASP A 53 -9.77 1.97 -4.25
N THR A 54 -10.18 0.78 -4.64
CA THR A 54 -11.03 -0.07 -3.80
C THR A 54 -10.24 -1.03 -2.91
N TRP A 55 -8.97 -1.33 -3.18
CA TRP A 55 -8.24 -2.34 -2.39
C TRP A 55 -8.08 -1.97 -0.91
N GLU A 56 -7.94 -0.69 -0.55
CA GLU A 56 -7.87 -0.28 0.86
C GLU A 56 -9.21 -0.51 1.56
N GLN A 57 -10.31 -0.24 0.86
CA GLN A 57 -11.67 -0.50 1.34
C GLN A 57 -11.96 -2.00 1.45
N SER A 58 -11.62 -2.77 0.42
CA SER A 58 -11.72 -4.24 0.43
C SER A 58 -10.82 -4.87 1.49
N ALA A 59 -9.71 -4.23 1.85
CA ALA A 59 -8.85 -4.68 2.93
C ALA A 59 -9.39 -4.35 4.33
N ILE A 60 -10.36 -3.45 4.49
CA ILE A 60 -10.99 -3.19 5.78
C ILE A 60 -11.81 -4.42 6.19
N ASP A 61 -12.60 -4.95 5.26
CA ASP A 61 -13.37 -6.16 5.49
C ASP A 61 -12.46 -7.40 5.48
N ARG A 62 -12.36 -8.06 6.63
CA ARG A 62 -11.45 -9.20 6.83
C ARG A 62 -11.89 -10.44 6.06
N SER A 63 -13.20 -10.60 5.86
CA SER A 63 -13.82 -11.75 5.20
C SER A 63 -13.65 -11.72 3.68
N THR A 64 -13.76 -10.55 3.08
CA THR A 64 -13.62 -10.32 1.64
C THR A 64 -12.16 -10.22 1.20
N TRP A 65 -11.25 -9.87 2.12
CA TRP A 65 -9.81 -9.84 1.86
C TRP A 65 -9.17 -11.24 1.89
N ARG A 66 -9.27 -11.98 0.78
CA ARG A 66 -8.64 -13.31 0.60
C ARG A 66 -7.27 -13.25 -0.07
#